data_AF-A0A957J877-F1
#
_entry.id   AF-A0A957J877-F1
#
_cell.length_a   1.000
_cell.length_b   1.000
_cell.length_c   1.000
_cell.angle_alpha   90.00
_cell.angle_beta   90.00
_cell.angle_gamma   90.00
#
_symmetry.space_group_name_H-M   'P 1'
#
loop_
_entity.id
_entity.type
_entity.pdbx_description
1 polymer ?
#
loop_
_entity_poly.entity_id
_entity_poly.type
_entity_poly.pdbx_seq_one_letter_code
_entity_poly.pdbx_strand_id
1 'polypeptide(L)'
;PDGAPAATLGGWQLAVSKYSENPEMAAKFAFYLASEEIQKERAIVASYNPTIKSLYEDPDVLAAAPFFGSLFDVFTNAVARPSTATAPNYNQTSVLFFNAVHDVLMGENDAEIALEELELDLEDLLGFEVGQP
;
A
#
# COMPACT_ATOMS: atom_id res chain seq x y z
N PRO A 1 -5.47 -0.24 23.55
CA PRO A 1 -5.32 -1.62 24.08
C PRO A 1 -5.81 -2.73 23.12
N ASP A 2 -6.71 -2.41 22.17
CA ASP A 2 -7.29 -3.39 21.24
C ASP A 2 -6.75 -3.29 19.79
N GLY A 3 -5.56 -2.71 19.60
CA GLY A 3 -4.95 -2.56 18.28
C GLY A 3 -4.43 -3.90 17.75
N ALA A 4 -4.82 -4.26 16.52
CA ALA A 4 -4.23 -5.39 15.81
C ALA A 4 -3.05 -4.92 14.93
N PRO A 5 -1.94 -5.68 14.85
CA PRO A 5 -0.87 -5.35 13.92
C PRO A 5 -1.38 -5.45 12.48
N ALA A 6 -1.09 -4.44 11.68
CA ALA A 6 -1.42 -4.41 10.26
C ALA A 6 -0.19 -4.05 9.44
N ALA A 7 0.01 -4.73 8.31
CA ALA A 7 1.03 -4.35 7.34
C ALA A 7 0.50 -3.22 6.45
N THR A 8 1.30 -2.19 6.17
CA THR A 8 0.93 -1.16 5.21
C THR A 8 1.13 -1.68 3.79
N LEU A 9 0.09 -1.62 2.95
CA LEU A 9 0.17 -2.05 1.56
C LEU A 9 1.08 -1.12 0.74
N GLY A 10 2.12 -1.70 0.13
CA GLY A 10 3.05 -1.03 -0.78
C GLY A 10 3.03 -1.67 -2.18
N GLY A 11 4.20 -1.73 -2.81
CA GLY A 11 4.40 -2.36 -4.12
C GLY A 11 4.35 -1.38 -5.29
N TRP A 12 4.26 -1.93 -6.49
CA TRP A 12 4.35 -1.21 -7.76
C TRP A 12 3.19 -1.58 -8.67
N GLN A 13 2.70 -0.59 -9.42
CA GLN A 13 1.65 -0.77 -10.43
C GLN A 13 2.21 -0.43 -11.81
N LEU A 14 1.64 -1.02 -12.85
CA LEU A 14 1.93 -0.68 -14.24
C LEU A 14 0.84 0.24 -14.77
N ALA A 15 1.22 1.39 -15.30
CA ALA A 15 0.30 2.36 -15.90
C ALA A 15 0.78 2.77 -17.29
N VAL A 16 -0.19 3.02 -18.18
CA VAL A 16 0.09 3.54 -19.53
C VAL A 16 -0.05 5.05 -19.51
N SER A 17 0.96 5.75 -20.04
CA SER A 17 0.91 7.21 -20.17
C SER A 17 -0.28 7.65 -21.03
N LYS A 18 -1.05 8.63 -20.54
CA LYS A 18 -2.12 9.29 -21.30
C LYS A 18 -1.61 9.95 -22.60
N TYR A 19 -0.31 10.23 -22.67
CA TYR A 19 0.35 10.89 -23.79
C TYR A 19 1.11 9.92 -24.71
N SER A 20 0.96 8.61 -24.50
CA SER A 20 1.62 7.61 -25.35
C SER A 20 1.19 7.76 -26.80
N GLU A 21 2.14 7.73 -27.73
CA GLU A 21 1.87 7.67 -29.17
C GLU A 21 1.31 6.29 -29.59
N ASN A 22 1.50 5.26 -28.74
CA ASN A 22 1.08 3.88 -29.01
C ASN A 22 0.39 3.26 -27.78
N PRO A 23 -0.79 3.78 -27.35
CA PRO A 23 -1.41 3.38 -26.10
C PRO A 23 -1.86 1.92 -26.08
N GLU A 24 -2.34 1.39 -27.22
CA GLU A 24 -2.78 -0.01 -27.31
C GLU A 24 -1.61 -0.99 -27.13
N MET A 25 -0.48 -0.74 -27.80
CA MET A 25 0.71 -1.59 -27.66
C MET A 25 1.33 -1.48 -26.27
N ALA A 26 1.36 -0.28 -25.68
CA ALA A 26 1.80 -0.08 -24.31
C ALA A 26 0.91 -0.84 -23.31
N ALA A 27 -0.41 -0.85 -23.52
CA ALA A 27 -1.34 -1.63 -22.70
C ALA A 27 -1.11 -3.14 -22.84
N LYS A 28 -0.94 -3.65 -24.07
CA LYS A 28 -0.60 -5.06 -24.30
C LYS A 28 0.69 -5.46 -23.58
N PHE A 29 1.70 -4.61 -23.62
CA PHE A 29 2.95 -4.85 -22.90
C PHE A 29 2.76 -4.82 -21.38
N ALA A 30 2.00 -3.87 -20.83
CA ALA A 30 1.68 -3.84 -19.41
C ALA A 30 0.94 -5.11 -18.96
N PHE A 31 -0.02 -5.61 -19.74
CA PHE A 31 -0.70 -6.88 -19.47
C PHE A 31 0.25 -8.08 -19.54
N TYR A 32 1.16 -8.10 -20.51
CA TYR A 32 2.20 -9.14 -20.58
C TYR A 32 3.08 -9.13 -19.33
N LEU A 33 3.56 -7.97 -18.89
CA LEU A 33 4.38 -7.88 -17.67
C LEU A 33 3.63 -8.26 -16.39
N ALA A 34 2.30 -8.12 -16.38
CA ALA A 34 1.42 -8.50 -15.28
C ALA A 34 0.88 -9.93 -15.38
N SER A 35 1.22 -10.68 -16.44
CA SER A 35 0.77 -12.05 -16.64
C SER A 35 1.31 -13.01 -15.57
N GLU A 36 0.61 -14.13 -15.37
CA GLU A 36 1.02 -15.17 -14.43
C GLU A 36 2.41 -15.73 -14.72
N GLU A 37 2.71 -15.99 -15.99
CA GLU A 37 4.02 -16.47 -16.44
C GLU A 37 5.15 -15.53 -16.00
N ILE A 38 5.00 -14.23 -16.29
CA ILE A 38 6.04 -13.23 -15.99
C ILE A 38 6.14 -12.95 -14.50
N GLN A 39 5.02 -12.96 -13.78
CA GLN A 39 5.06 -12.83 -12.33
C GLN A 39 5.72 -14.04 -11.66
N LYS A 40 5.45 -15.27 -12.14
CA LYS A 40 6.11 -16.49 -11.66
C LYS A 40 7.61 -16.45 -11.92
N GLU A 41 8.02 -16.07 -13.13
CA GLU A 41 9.43 -15.92 -13.47
C GLU A 41 10.13 -14.93 -12.52
N ARG A 42 9.54 -13.76 -12.29
CA ARG A 42 10.11 -12.74 -11.40
C ARG A 42 10.13 -13.17 -9.93
N ALA A 43 9.13 -13.92 -9.49
CA ALA A 43 9.12 -14.53 -8.18
C ALA A 43 10.29 -15.50 -7.99
N ILE A 44 10.54 -16.36 -8.97
CA ILE A 44 11.60 -17.36 -8.93
C ILE A 44 12.99 -16.72 -9.04
N VAL A 45 13.17 -15.81 -10.00
CA VAL A 45 14.51 -15.28 -10.36
C VAL A 45 14.92 -14.12 -9.47
N ALA A 46 13.98 -13.29 -9.02
CA ALA A 46 14.26 -12.04 -8.31
C ALA A 46 13.50 -11.92 -6.97
N SER A 47 12.74 -12.93 -6.57
CA SER A 47 11.95 -12.92 -5.33
C SER A 47 10.99 -11.72 -5.23
N TYR A 48 10.47 -11.27 -6.37
CA TYR A 48 9.43 -10.24 -6.38
C TYR A 48 8.10 -10.86 -5.98
N ASN A 49 7.46 -10.27 -4.98
CA ASN A 49 6.16 -10.68 -4.46
C ASN A 49 5.09 -10.61 -5.57
N PRO A 50 4.45 -11.75 -5.93
CA PRO A 50 3.36 -11.76 -6.90
C PRO A 50 2.15 -10.98 -6.39
N THR A 51 1.34 -10.50 -7.32
CA THR A 51 -0.02 -10.01 -7.05
C THR A 51 -1.09 -11.07 -7.33
N ILE A 52 -0.70 -12.22 -7.91
CA ILE A 52 -1.56 -13.36 -8.16
C ILE A 52 -1.46 -14.34 -6.99
N LYS A 53 -2.60 -14.60 -6.34
CA LYS A 53 -2.68 -15.39 -5.11
C LYS A 53 -2.13 -16.81 -5.26
N SER A 54 -2.48 -17.50 -6.35
CA SER A 54 -2.06 -18.89 -6.59
C SER A 54 -0.53 -19.06 -6.67
N LEU A 55 0.21 -18.00 -7.02
CA LEU A 55 1.68 -18.08 -7.10
C LEU A 55 2.37 -18.18 -5.74
N TYR A 56 1.69 -17.90 -4.63
CA TYR A 56 2.23 -18.13 -3.29
C TYR A 56 2.16 -19.60 -2.85
N GLU A 57 1.38 -20.42 -3.55
CA GLU A 57 1.24 -21.87 -3.31
C GLU A 57 1.92 -22.70 -4.42
N ASP A 58 2.48 -22.04 -5.44
CA ASP A 58 3.12 -22.70 -6.57
C ASP A 58 4.40 -23.44 -6.12
N PRO A 59 4.55 -24.74 -6.45
CA PRO A 59 5.66 -25.55 -5.93
C PRO A 59 7.02 -25.09 -6.46
N ASP A 60 7.11 -24.55 -7.67
CA ASP A 60 8.38 -24.04 -8.21
C ASP A 60 8.76 -22.72 -7.54
N VAL A 61 7.77 -21.86 -7.29
CA VAL A 61 7.97 -20.62 -6.54
C VAL A 61 8.41 -20.91 -5.11
N LEU A 62 7.75 -21.84 -4.41
CA LEU A 62 8.11 -22.22 -3.04
C LEU A 62 9.45 -22.96 -2.96
N ALA A 63 9.85 -23.69 -4.00
CA ALA A 63 11.18 -24.28 -4.07
C ALA A 63 12.28 -23.20 -4.18
N ALA A 64 12.04 -22.14 -4.96
CA ALA A 64 12.99 -21.03 -5.14
C ALA A 64 12.98 -20.03 -3.96
N ALA A 65 11.80 -19.73 -3.43
CA ALA A 65 11.55 -18.72 -2.39
C ALA A 65 10.61 -19.27 -1.29
N PRO A 66 11.07 -20.18 -0.42
CA PRO A 66 10.21 -20.85 0.59
C PRO A 66 9.46 -19.90 1.53
N PHE A 67 10.01 -18.70 1.76
CA PHE A 67 9.42 -17.68 2.63
C PHE A 67 8.11 -17.09 2.08
N PHE A 68 7.80 -17.28 0.80
CA PHE A 68 6.51 -16.87 0.23
C PHE A 68 5.33 -17.60 0.87
N GLY A 69 5.53 -18.85 1.35
CA GLY A 69 4.47 -19.60 2.03
C GLY A 69 3.95 -18.92 3.30
N SER A 70 4.75 -18.08 3.95
CA SER A 70 4.33 -17.28 5.12
C SER A 70 3.88 -15.86 4.78
N LEU A 71 4.12 -15.37 3.56
CA LEU A 71 3.83 -13.99 3.17
C LEU A 71 2.40 -13.78 2.69
N PHE A 72 1.73 -14.84 2.23
CA PHE A 72 0.37 -14.73 1.70
C PHE A 72 -0.59 -14.08 2.69
N ASP A 73 -0.59 -14.57 3.94
CA ASP A 73 -1.43 -14.04 5.02
C ASP A 73 -1.09 -12.59 5.38
N VAL A 74 0.17 -12.17 5.21
CA VAL A 74 0.58 -10.78 5.45
C VAL A 74 -0.05 -9.85 4.41
N PHE A 75 -0.06 -10.23 3.14
CA PHE A 75 -0.64 -9.40 2.08
C PHE A 75 -2.17 -9.36 2.09
N THR A 76 -2.84 -10.45 2.46
CA THR A 76 -4.31 -10.47 2.55
C THR A 76 -4.85 -9.60 3.69
N ASN A 77 -4.02 -9.31 4.70
CA ASN A 77 -4.37 -8.45 5.83
C ASN A 77 -3.71 -7.07 5.77
N ALA A 78 -3.05 -6.73 4.65
CA ALA A 78 -2.42 -5.42 4.49
C ALA A 78 -3.47 -4.32 4.29
N VAL A 79 -3.26 -3.17 4.93
CA VAL A 79 -4.15 -2.00 4.85
C VAL A 79 -3.55 -0.98 3.89
N ALA A 80 -4.35 -0.51 2.93
CA ALA A 80 -3.95 0.56 2.03
C ALA A 80 -3.87 1.90 2.76
N ARG A 81 -2.85 2.69 2.45
CA ARG A 81 -2.82 4.11 2.85
C ARG A 81 -3.99 4.85 2.18
N PRO A 82 -4.57 5.89 2.79
CA PRO A 82 -5.81 6.52 2.32
C PRO A 82 -5.61 7.44 1.10
N SER A 83 -4.69 7.11 0.18
CA SER A 83 -4.28 7.99 -0.92
C SER A 83 -5.42 8.38 -1.87
N THR A 84 -6.42 7.51 -2.04
CA THR A 84 -7.60 7.80 -2.87
C THR A 84 -8.58 8.71 -2.12
N ALA A 85 -8.87 8.41 -0.86
CA ALA A 85 -9.82 9.19 -0.05
C ALA A 85 -9.32 10.62 0.18
N THR A 86 -8.01 10.80 0.35
CA THR A 86 -7.41 12.10 0.63
C THR A 86 -6.88 12.77 -0.63
N ALA A 87 -7.14 12.24 -1.84
CA ALA A 87 -6.70 12.89 -3.07
C ALA A 87 -7.43 14.24 -3.25
N PRO A 88 -6.74 15.31 -3.70
CA PRO A 88 -5.35 15.37 -4.13
C PRO A 88 -4.34 15.68 -3.00
N ASN A 89 -4.82 15.82 -1.76
CA ASN A 89 -4.07 16.31 -0.59
C ASN A 89 -3.33 15.21 0.18
N TYR A 90 -3.09 14.03 -0.40
CA TYR A 90 -2.49 12.89 0.30
C TYR A 90 -1.14 13.21 0.96
N ASN A 91 -0.30 14.03 0.32
CA ASN A 91 0.97 14.42 0.91
C ASN A 91 0.78 15.26 2.17
N GLN A 92 -0.13 16.24 2.14
CA GLN A 92 -0.46 17.07 3.29
C GLN A 92 -1.06 16.23 4.42
N THR A 93 -2.01 15.35 4.10
CA THR A 93 -2.58 14.39 5.07
C THR A 93 -1.48 13.53 5.71
N SER A 94 -0.55 13.01 4.91
CA SER A 94 0.54 12.17 5.42
C SER A 94 1.50 12.94 6.32
N VAL A 95 1.71 14.25 6.10
CA VAL A 95 2.56 15.10 6.94
C VAL A 95 1.89 15.35 8.29
N LEU A 96 0.61 15.69 8.32
CA LEU A 96 -0.15 15.89 9.56
C LEU A 96 -0.11 14.62 10.42
N PHE A 97 -0.39 13.46 9.81
CA PHE A 97 -0.35 12.17 10.50
C PHE A 97 1.05 11.83 11.03
N PHE A 98 2.10 12.07 10.24
CA PHE A 98 3.48 11.82 10.65
C PHE A 98 3.89 12.69 11.84
N ASN A 99 3.58 13.99 11.81
CA ASN A 99 3.93 14.92 12.89
C ASN A 99 3.23 14.54 14.19
N ALA A 100 1.91 14.33 14.18
CA ALA A 100 1.16 13.95 15.38
C ALA A 100 1.70 12.66 16.01
N VAL A 101 1.98 11.63 15.20
CA VAL A 101 2.59 10.38 15.70
C VAL A 101 4.01 10.63 16.21
N HIS A 102 4.80 11.46 15.54
CA HIS A 102 6.15 11.79 15.98
C HIS A 102 6.15 12.47 17.35
N ASP A 103 5.31 13.47 17.56
CA ASP A 103 5.24 14.25 18.82
C ASP A 103 4.87 13.35 20.01
N VAL A 104 3.92 12.41 19.80
CA VAL A 104 3.57 11.40 20.80
C VAL A 104 4.75 10.48 21.09
N LEU A 105 5.47 10.00 20.07
CA LEU A 105 6.63 9.11 20.24
C LEU A 105 7.81 9.82 20.92
N MET A 106 7.94 11.14 20.73
CA MET A 106 8.94 11.98 21.39
C MET A 106 8.54 12.38 22.81
N GLY A 107 7.29 12.11 23.23
CA GLY A 107 6.75 12.49 24.53
C GLY A 107 6.47 14.00 24.64
N GLU A 108 6.32 14.67 23.50
CA GLU A 108 6.04 16.11 23.42
C GLU A 108 4.54 16.41 23.56
N ASN A 109 3.67 15.44 23.25
CA ASN A 109 2.22 15.53 23.43
C ASN A 109 1.63 14.19 23.93
N ASP A 110 0.46 14.25 24.56
CA ASP A 110 -0.32 13.06 24.92
C ASP A 110 -1.00 12.47 23.68
N ALA A 111 -1.14 11.15 23.64
CA ALA A 111 -1.71 10.46 22.48
C ALA A 111 -3.19 10.80 22.23
N GLU A 112 -3.99 11.01 23.27
CA GLU A 112 -5.40 11.37 23.14
C GLU A 112 -5.53 12.77 22.54
N ILE A 113 -4.81 13.75 23.11
CA ILE A 113 -4.80 15.14 22.65
C ILE A 113 -4.27 15.25 21.22
N ALA A 114 -3.13 14.62 20.92
CA ALA A 114 -2.53 14.69 19.59
C ALA A 114 -3.43 14.10 18.49
N LEU A 115 -4.23 13.08 18.82
CA LEU A 115 -5.17 12.48 17.87
C LEU A 115 -6.44 13.32 17.70
N GLU A 116 -6.94 13.96 18.77
CA GLU A 116 -8.04 14.94 18.66
C GLU A 116 -7.62 16.16 17.82
N GLU A 117 -6.43 16.71 18.05
CA GLU A 117 -5.88 17.82 17.26
C GLU A 117 -5.66 17.41 15.79
N LEU A 118 -5.12 16.20 15.56
CA LEU A 118 -4.97 15.65 14.22
C LEU A 118 -6.32 15.50 13.50
N GLU A 119 -7.38 15.07 14.19
CA GLU A 119 -8.72 14.96 13.61
C GLU A 119 -9.23 16.31 13.11
N LEU A 120 -9.09 17.36 13.91
CA LEU A 120 -9.47 18.72 13.54
C LEU A 120 -8.65 19.25 12.35
N ASP A 121 -7.33 19.02 12.34
CA ASP A 121 -6.45 19.42 11.23
C ASP A 121 -6.82 18.69 9.92
N LEU A 122 -7.23 17.41 10.02
CA LEU A 122 -7.68 16.63 8.87
C LEU A 122 -9.06 17.08 8.38
N GLU A 123 -9.99 17.41 9.27
CA GLU A 123 -11.28 18.03 8.94
C GLU A 123 -11.05 19.35 8.19
N ASP A 124 -10.19 20.24 8.70
CA ASP A 124 -9.88 21.51 8.05
C ASP A 124 -9.25 21.33 6.65
N LEU A 125 -8.36 20.32 6.50
CA LEU A 125 -7.68 20.04 5.22
C LEU A 125 -8.58 19.37 4.18
N LEU A 126 -9.44 18.44 4.62
CA LEU A 126 -10.18 17.53 3.74
C LEU A 126 -11.67 17.87 3.63
N GLY A 127 -12.20 18.62 4.59
CA GLY A 127 -13.64 18.90 4.73
C GLY A 127 -14.45 17.67 5.15
N PHE A 128 -13.84 16.71 5.84
CA PHE A 128 -14.53 15.53 6.38
C PHE A 128 -15.21 15.88 7.71
N GLU A 129 -16.39 15.31 7.98
CA GLU A 129 -17.02 15.46 9.30
C GLU A 129 -16.21 14.68 10.37
N VAL A 130 -16.06 15.27 11.56
CA VAL A 130 -15.46 14.63 12.75
C VAL A 130 -16.10 13.26 13.01
N GLY A 131 -15.28 12.25 13.30
CA GLY A 131 -15.70 10.88 13.59
C GLY A 131 -15.88 9.97 12.36
N GLN A 132 -15.51 10.41 11.15
CA GLN A 132 -15.48 9.59 9.93
C GLN A 132 -14.03 9.27 9.49
N PRO A 133 -13.83 8.10 8.88
CA PRO A 133 -13.92 8.02 7.42
C PRO A 133 -15.26 7.47 6.91
#